data_AF-A0A564TI30-F1
#
_entry.id   AF-A0A564TI30-F1
#
_cell.length_a   1.000
_cell.length_b   1.000
_cell.length_c   1.000
_cell.angle_alpha   90.00
_cell.angle_beta   90.00
_cell.angle_gamma   90.00
#
_symmetry.space_group_name_H-M   'P 1'
#
loop_
_entity.id
_entity.type
_entity.pdbx_description
1 polymer ?
#
loop_
_entity_poly.entity_id
_entity_poly.type
_entity_poly.pdbx_seq_one_letter_code
_entity_poly.pdbx_strand_id
1 'polypeptide(L)'
;MKQKRTFSFSDVKSLIARHNEIENKLEELKLTEQKYNDKIKKTTGLYSASEVLKILKDIPIEEVNRDKKGIRVKALRENGFTNYADIFTASKYQIASVRGISEDGAYRIKKIVSEAADTAAKTTKLKLSADNRTADTTNIVMAVTQYQRASKLSNEAILLFEQNNIELKSALEEVRSATGFFKWLFTSSDKKQRVIKSYK
;
A
#
# COMPACT_ATOMS: atom_id res chain seq x y z
N MET A 1 3.69 -36.35 31.19
CA MET A 1 2.37 -36.19 31.87
C MET A 1 1.84 -34.79 31.56
N LYS A 2 0.70 -34.65 30.87
CA LYS A 2 0.04 -33.35 30.70
C LYS A 2 -0.49 -32.90 32.07
N GLN A 3 0.02 -31.80 32.63
CA GLN A 3 -0.55 -31.20 33.85
C GLN A 3 -2.04 -30.93 33.61
N LYS A 4 -2.92 -31.50 34.44
CA LYS A 4 -4.35 -31.19 34.43
C LYS A 4 -4.51 -29.73 34.85
N ARG A 5 -4.82 -28.84 33.90
CA ARG A 5 -5.22 -27.47 34.22
C ARG A 5 -6.42 -27.50 35.16
N THR A 6 -6.27 -26.87 36.32
CA THR A 6 -7.37 -26.65 37.27
C THR A 6 -8.06 -25.34 36.90
N PHE A 7 -9.39 -25.29 37.00
CA PHE A 7 -10.14 -24.10 36.62
C PHE A 7 -9.87 -22.96 37.60
N SER A 8 -9.48 -21.79 37.08
CA SER A 8 -9.33 -20.56 37.85
C SER A 8 -9.88 -19.38 37.06
N PHE A 9 -10.56 -18.47 37.75
CA PHE A 9 -11.07 -17.22 37.17
C PHE A 9 -9.94 -16.31 36.66
N SER A 10 -8.78 -16.31 37.32
CA SER A 10 -7.59 -15.57 36.85
C SER A 10 -7.11 -16.10 35.51
N ASP A 11 -7.09 -17.43 35.38
CA ASP A 11 -6.57 -18.12 34.20
C ASP A 11 -7.53 -17.96 33.02
N VAL A 12 -8.84 -18.02 33.28
CA VAL A 12 -9.88 -17.69 32.31
C VAL A 12 -9.73 -16.26 31.78
N LYS A 13 -9.55 -15.27 32.66
CA LYS A 13 -9.33 -13.88 32.25
C LYS A 13 -8.03 -13.72 31.46
N SER A 14 -6.96 -14.39 31.87
CA SER A 14 -5.67 -14.39 31.17
C SER A 14 -5.78 -15.02 29.77
N LEU A 15 -6.52 -16.12 29.63
CA LEU A 15 -6.78 -16.78 28.34
C LEU A 15 -7.57 -15.87 27.39
N ILE A 16 -8.62 -15.21 27.87
CA ILE A 16 -9.39 -14.25 27.07
C ILE A 16 -8.50 -13.08 26.65
N ALA A 17 -7.70 -12.52 27.57
CA ALA A 17 -6.79 -11.43 27.25
C ALA A 17 -5.76 -11.82 26.18
N ARG A 18 -5.17 -13.02 26.31
CA ARG A 18 -4.21 -13.57 25.34
C ARG A 18 -4.85 -13.81 23.97
N HIS A 19 -6.11 -14.27 23.93
CA HIS A 19 -6.83 -14.43 22.68
C HIS A 19 -7.03 -13.09 21.97
N ASN A 20 -7.52 -12.08 22.69
CA ASN A 20 -7.69 -10.73 22.15
C ASN A 20 -6.35 -10.13 21.69
N GLU A 21 -5.26 -10.38 22.42
CA GLU A 21 -3.91 -9.95 22.01
C GLU A 21 -3.47 -10.61 20.69
N ILE A 22 -3.76 -11.90 20.50
CA ILE A 22 -3.48 -12.60 19.25
C ILE A 22 -4.33 -12.04 18.11
N GLU A 23 -5.63 -11.78 18.33
CA GLU A 23 -6.50 -11.14 17.33
C GLU A 23 -5.96 -9.77 16.91
N ASN A 24 -5.54 -8.93 17.88
CA ASN A 24 -4.94 -7.63 17.58
C ASN A 24 -3.65 -7.76 16.78
N LYS A 25 -2.76 -8.70 17.15
CA LYS A 25 -1.51 -8.96 16.41
C LYS A 25 -1.77 -9.43 14.98
N LEU A 26 -2.80 -10.24 14.75
CA LEU A 26 -3.20 -10.66 13.40
C LEU A 26 -3.67 -9.48 12.57
N GLU A 27 -4.40 -8.53 13.17
CA GLU A 27 -4.82 -7.32 12.46
C GLU A 27 -3.62 -6.39 12.15
N GLU A 28 -2.68 -6.24 13.09
CA GLU A 28 -1.44 -5.50 12.86
C GLU A 28 -0.60 -6.10 11.71
N LEU A 29 -0.57 -7.44 11.57
CA LEU A 29 0.11 -8.12 10.47
C LEU A 29 -0.53 -7.78 9.12
N LYS A 30 -1.86 -7.77 9.02
CA LYS A 30 -2.58 -7.37 7.79
C LYS A 30 -2.30 -5.91 7.43
N LEU A 31 -2.34 -5.01 8.41
CA LEU A 31 -2.01 -3.59 8.21
C LEU A 31 -0.55 -3.42 7.74
N THR A 32 0.36 -4.23 8.26
CA THR A 32 1.77 -4.24 7.85
C THR A 32 1.95 -4.71 6.41
N GLU A 33 1.25 -5.78 6.01
CA GLU A 33 1.23 -6.25 4.62
C GLU A 33 0.71 -5.15 3.68
N GLN A 34 -0.42 -4.52 4.02
CA GLN A 34 -0.99 -3.42 3.24
C GLN A 34 -0.03 -2.24 3.12
N LYS A 35 0.63 -1.85 4.22
CA LYS A 35 1.65 -0.80 4.22
C LYS A 35 2.76 -1.06 3.21
N TYR A 36 3.24 -2.30 3.09
CA TYR A 36 4.27 -2.64 2.10
C TYR A 36 3.73 -2.68 0.68
N ASN A 37 2.50 -3.13 0.47
CA ASN A 37 1.83 -3.06 -0.83
C ASN A 37 1.71 -1.60 -1.32
N ASP A 38 1.29 -0.69 -0.44
CA ASP A 38 1.18 0.73 -0.78
C ASP A 38 2.56 1.36 -1.03
N LYS A 39 3.59 0.91 -0.30
CA LYS A 39 4.97 1.28 -0.58
C LYS A 39 5.41 0.85 -1.98
N ILE A 40 5.09 -0.38 -2.42
CA ILE A 40 5.39 -0.86 -3.77
C ILE A 40 4.73 0.04 -4.81
N LYS A 41 3.42 0.33 -4.66
CA LYS A 41 2.69 1.22 -5.59
C LYS A 41 3.36 2.58 -5.68
N LYS A 42 3.71 3.17 -4.52
CA LYS A 42 4.38 4.47 -4.44
C LYS A 42 5.75 4.45 -5.12
N THR A 43 6.62 3.50 -4.79
CA THR A 43 7.99 3.44 -5.34
C THR A 43 7.99 3.18 -6.84
N THR A 44 7.09 2.31 -7.32
CA THR A 44 6.95 2.03 -8.75
C THR A 44 6.37 3.22 -9.51
N GLY A 45 5.40 3.93 -8.92
CA GLY A 45 4.86 5.16 -9.47
C GLY A 45 5.92 6.26 -9.62
N LEU A 46 6.74 6.47 -8.58
CA LEU A 46 7.86 7.42 -8.62
C LEU A 46 8.90 7.05 -9.68
N TYR A 47 9.27 5.77 -9.78
CA TYR A 47 10.18 5.29 -10.81
C TYR A 47 9.62 5.56 -12.21
N SER A 48 8.36 5.18 -12.46
CA SER A 48 7.70 5.40 -13.75
C SER A 48 7.66 6.88 -14.12
N ALA A 49 7.27 7.76 -13.19
CA ALA A 49 7.28 9.20 -13.40
C ALA A 49 8.69 9.73 -13.73
N SER A 50 9.72 9.23 -13.04
CA SER A 50 11.11 9.63 -13.30
C SER A 50 11.60 9.21 -14.69
N GLU A 51 11.23 8.00 -15.15
CA GLU A 51 11.61 7.50 -16.47
C GLU A 51 10.85 8.25 -17.57
N VAL A 52 9.57 8.54 -17.36
CA VAL A 52 8.78 9.40 -18.27
C VAL A 52 9.42 10.78 -18.39
N LEU A 53 9.80 11.40 -17.27
CA LEU A 53 10.46 12.71 -17.30
C LEU A 53 11.79 12.68 -18.05
N LYS A 54 12.59 11.60 -17.92
CA LYS A 54 13.82 11.43 -18.70
C LYS A 54 13.52 11.40 -20.21
N ILE A 55 12.53 10.61 -20.63
CA ILE A 55 12.11 10.55 -22.04
C ILE A 55 11.65 11.93 -22.53
N LEU A 56 10.81 12.62 -21.75
CA LEU A 56 10.31 13.94 -22.12
C LEU A 56 11.42 15.00 -22.18
N LYS A 57 12.47 14.86 -21.38
CA LYS A 57 13.62 15.77 -21.39
C LYS A 57 14.42 15.67 -22.69
N ASP A 58 14.43 14.48 -23.32
CA ASP A 58 15.10 14.25 -24.60
C ASP A 58 14.28 14.74 -25.80
N ILE A 59 13.01 15.10 -25.61
CA ILE A 59 12.13 15.64 -26.66
C ILE A 59 12.22 17.16 -26.67
N PRO A 60 12.77 17.77 -27.74
CA PRO A 60 12.95 19.21 -27.81
C PRO A 60 11.60 19.92 -27.99
N ILE A 61 11.48 21.16 -27.48
CA ILE A 61 10.21 21.89 -27.48
C ILE A 61 9.64 22.15 -28.88
N GLU A 62 10.48 22.09 -29.92
CA GLU A 62 10.12 22.23 -31.33
C GLU A 62 9.10 21.19 -31.79
N GLU A 63 9.13 19.99 -31.21
CA GLU A 63 8.23 18.89 -31.57
C GLU A 63 6.76 19.22 -31.30
N VAL A 64 6.48 20.18 -30.40
CA VAL A 64 5.09 20.60 -30.12
C VAL A 64 4.43 21.20 -31.36
N ASN A 65 5.24 21.76 -32.27
CA ASN A 65 4.80 22.40 -33.50
C ASN A 65 5.16 21.58 -34.76
N ARG A 66 5.44 20.28 -34.62
CA ARG A 66 5.86 19.39 -35.74
C ARG A 66 4.94 19.49 -36.96
N ASP A 67 3.63 19.51 -36.74
CA ASP A 67 2.63 19.62 -37.83
C ASP A 67 2.29 21.06 -38.22
N LYS A 68 3.18 22.02 -37.92
CA LYS A 68 2.98 23.46 -38.19
C LYS A 68 1.68 24.03 -37.60
N LYS A 69 1.33 23.62 -36.38
CA LYS A 69 0.13 24.01 -35.62
C LYS A 69 0.08 25.49 -35.17
N GLY A 70 0.93 26.36 -35.73
CA GLY A 70 0.99 27.79 -35.41
C GLY A 70 1.53 28.12 -34.02
N ILE A 71 2.19 27.18 -33.34
CA ILE A 71 2.71 27.39 -31.98
C ILE A 71 4.01 28.20 -32.03
N ARG A 72 4.11 29.25 -31.21
CA ARG A 72 5.29 30.13 -31.09
C ARG A 72 6.41 29.48 -30.27
N VAL A 73 7.04 28.45 -30.82
CA VAL A 73 8.13 27.69 -30.17
C VAL A 73 9.28 28.59 -29.68
N LYS A 74 9.68 29.59 -30.48
CA LYS A 74 10.75 30.53 -30.09
C LYS A 74 10.44 31.24 -28.78
N ALA A 75 9.19 31.68 -28.58
CA ALA A 75 8.77 32.35 -27.35
C ALA A 75 8.79 31.40 -26.15
N LEU A 76 8.40 30.12 -26.33
CA LEU A 76 8.50 29.10 -25.28
C LEU A 76 9.97 28.92 -24.84
N ARG A 77 10.87 28.77 -25.81
CA ARG A 77 12.30 28.56 -25.55
C ARG A 77 12.94 29.74 -24.84
N GLU A 78 12.65 30.97 -25.28
CA GLU A 78 13.13 32.21 -24.65
C GLU A 78 12.61 32.39 -23.22
N ASN A 79 11.53 31.70 -22.83
CA ASN A 79 10.99 31.68 -21.48
C ASN A 79 11.40 30.43 -20.68
N GLY A 80 12.43 29.70 -21.13
CA GLY A 80 13.00 28.57 -20.40
C GLY A 80 12.32 27.22 -20.63
N PHE A 81 11.30 27.15 -21.50
CA PHE A 81 10.72 25.87 -21.92
C PHE A 81 11.51 25.30 -23.10
N THR A 82 12.49 24.45 -22.80
CA THR A 82 13.44 23.92 -23.79
C THR A 82 13.07 22.53 -24.30
N ASN A 83 12.34 21.76 -23.49
CA ASN A 83 11.95 20.39 -23.79
C ASN A 83 10.53 20.10 -23.27
N TYR A 84 10.02 18.89 -23.54
CA TYR A 84 8.68 18.50 -23.10
C TYR A 84 8.56 18.37 -21.57
N ALA A 85 9.63 18.02 -20.85
CA ALA A 85 9.58 17.93 -19.39
C ALA A 85 9.32 19.29 -18.73
N ASP A 86 9.89 20.37 -19.29
CA ASP A 86 9.65 21.73 -18.81
C ASP A 86 8.16 22.12 -18.93
N ILE A 87 7.53 21.79 -20.06
CA ILE A 87 6.09 22.02 -20.28
C ILE A 87 5.22 21.12 -19.41
N PHE A 88 5.61 19.86 -19.26
CA PHE A 88 4.86 18.87 -18.49
C PHE A 88 4.73 19.29 -17.03
N THR A 89 5.82 19.79 -16.45
CA THR A 89 5.89 20.23 -15.04
C THR A 89 5.33 21.64 -14.81
N ALA A 90 5.33 22.51 -15.81
CA ALA A 90 4.78 23.86 -15.69
C ALA A 90 3.25 23.91 -15.60
N SER A 91 2.69 24.79 -14.81
CA SER A 91 1.24 25.04 -14.83
C SER A 91 0.77 25.63 -16.16
N LYS A 92 -0.51 25.43 -16.51
CA LYS A 92 -1.12 26.06 -17.70
C LYS A 92 -0.97 27.59 -17.66
N TYR A 93 -1.07 28.19 -16.47
CA TYR A 93 -0.89 29.63 -16.27
C TYR A 93 0.52 30.08 -16.65
N GLN A 94 1.57 29.36 -16.23
CA GLN A 94 2.95 29.69 -16.61
C GLN A 94 3.14 29.64 -18.12
N ILE A 95 2.57 28.65 -18.80
CA ILE A 95 2.64 28.56 -20.27
C ILE A 95 1.87 29.71 -20.94
N ALA A 96 0.68 30.06 -20.43
CA ALA A 96 -0.15 31.16 -20.97
C ALA A 96 0.45 32.55 -20.69
N SER A 97 1.33 32.69 -19.70
CA SER A 97 2.03 33.95 -19.40
C SER A 97 3.08 34.32 -20.45
N VAL A 98 3.50 33.36 -21.29
CA VAL A 98 4.45 33.60 -22.38
C VAL A 98 3.82 34.50 -23.43
N ARG A 99 4.49 35.61 -23.73
CA ARG A 99 4.01 36.61 -24.70
C ARG A 99 3.69 35.96 -26.06
N GLY A 100 2.44 36.09 -26.48
CA GLY A 100 1.95 35.56 -27.76
C GLY A 100 1.43 34.12 -27.68
N ILE A 101 1.28 33.57 -26.47
CA ILE A 101 0.56 32.31 -26.23
C ILE A 101 -0.73 32.66 -25.51
N SER A 102 -1.87 32.31 -26.11
CA SER A 102 -3.17 32.45 -25.46
C SER A 102 -3.39 31.32 -24.45
N GLU A 103 -4.39 31.47 -23.59
CA GLU A 103 -4.79 30.40 -22.66
C GLU A 103 -5.17 29.10 -23.40
N ASP A 104 -5.87 29.22 -24.52
CA ASP A 104 -6.22 28.11 -25.42
C ASP A 104 -4.98 27.52 -26.12
N GLY A 105 -4.01 28.37 -26.49
CA GLY A 105 -2.70 27.93 -26.95
C GLY A 105 -1.95 27.11 -25.89
N ALA A 106 -1.94 27.59 -24.65
CA ALA A 106 -1.34 26.87 -23.52
C ALA A 106 -2.03 25.53 -23.26
N TYR A 107 -3.36 25.47 -23.37
CA TYR A 107 -4.12 24.22 -23.27
C TYR A 107 -3.70 23.22 -24.34
N ARG A 108 -3.62 23.64 -25.61
CA ARG A 108 -3.17 22.78 -26.72
C ARG A 108 -1.75 22.26 -26.53
N ILE A 109 -0.82 23.14 -26.16
CA ILE A 109 0.58 22.80 -25.88
C ILE A 109 0.65 21.74 -24.78
N LYS A 110 -0.05 21.98 -23.66
CA LYS A 110 -0.11 21.04 -22.55
C LYS A 110 -0.69 19.70 -22.97
N LYS A 111 -1.74 19.69 -23.78
CA LYS A 111 -2.39 18.46 -24.28
C LYS A 111 -1.42 17.60 -25.10
N ILE A 112 -0.69 18.20 -26.05
CA ILE A 112 0.29 17.49 -26.88
C ILE A 112 1.37 16.84 -26.01
N VAL A 113 1.89 17.58 -25.02
CA VAL A 113 2.92 17.09 -24.12
C VAL A 113 2.38 15.99 -23.19
N SER A 114 1.15 16.14 -22.69
CA SER A 114 0.50 15.10 -21.88
C SER A 114 0.27 13.80 -22.68
N GLU A 115 -0.15 13.90 -23.95
CA GLU A 115 -0.31 12.73 -24.83
C GLU A 115 1.03 12.00 -25.06
N ALA A 116 2.12 12.75 -25.21
CA ALA A 116 3.46 12.19 -25.28
C ALA A 116 3.88 11.53 -23.96
N ALA A 117 3.58 12.16 -22.82
CA ALA A 117 3.85 11.60 -21.49
C ALA A 117 3.08 10.30 -21.25
N ASP A 118 1.80 10.24 -21.62
CA ASP A 118 0.98 9.03 -21.51
C ASP A 118 1.52 7.90 -22.39
N THR A 119 2.01 8.24 -23.58
CA THR A 119 2.64 7.27 -24.50
C THR A 119 3.97 6.75 -23.95
N ALA A 120 4.79 7.65 -23.40
CA ALA A 120 6.03 7.29 -22.70
C ALA A 120 5.74 6.40 -21.48
N ALA A 121 4.71 6.72 -20.69
CA ALA A 121 4.32 5.93 -19.52
C ALA A 121 3.90 4.51 -19.89
N LYS A 122 3.10 4.35 -20.97
CA LYS A 122 2.65 3.03 -21.45
C LYS A 122 3.78 2.15 -21.99
N THR A 123 4.84 2.76 -22.52
CA THR A 123 5.98 2.05 -23.14
C THR A 123 7.15 1.85 -22.18
N THR A 124 7.20 2.62 -21.10
CA THR A 124 8.22 2.52 -20.05
C THR A 124 8.08 1.19 -19.32
N LYS A 125 9.16 0.41 -19.32
CA LYS A 125 9.26 -0.85 -18.57
C LYS A 125 10.17 -0.65 -17.37
N LEU A 126 9.85 -1.33 -16.27
CA LEU A 126 10.76 -1.45 -15.13
C LEU A 126 12.02 -2.20 -15.57
N LYS A 127 13.19 -1.57 -15.42
CA LYS A 127 14.49 -2.16 -15.71
C LYS A 127 15.20 -2.44 -14.40
N LEU A 128 15.37 -3.72 -14.07
CA LEU A 128 16.14 -4.15 -12.89
C LEU A 128 17.49 -4.69 -13.36
N SER A 129 18.56 -4.26 -12.73
CA SER A 129 19.92 -4.75 -13.00
C SER A 129 20.65 -5.01 -11.68
N ALA A 130 21.29 -6.18 -11.57
CA ALA A 130 22.12 -6.51 -10.43
C ALA A 130 23.44 -5.73 -10.43
N ASP A 131 23.95 -5.42 -11.62
CA ASP A 131 25.22 -4.73 -11.85
C ASP A 131 25.06 -3.21 -11.84
N ASN A 132 23.90 -2.71 -12.32
CA ASN A 132 23.58 -1.28 -12.33
C ASN A 132 22.38 -0.98 -11.41
N ARG A 133 22.66 -0.91 -10.12
CA ARG A 133 21.66 -0.63 -9.08
C ARG A 133 21.47 0.87 -8.95
N THR A 134 20.23 1.32 -9.01
CA THR A 134 19.85 2.70 -8.69
C THR A 134 19.12 2.75 -7.35
N ALA A 135 19.05 3.93 -6.74
CA ALA A 135 18.28 4.12 -5.51
C ALA A 135 16.80 3.72 -5.71
N ASP A 136 16.20 4.10 -6.84
CA ASP A 136 14.80 3.80 -7.13
C ASP A 136 14.55 2.30 -7.30
N THR A 137 15.37 1.61 -8.09
CA THR A 137 15.23 0.17 -8.31
C THR A 137 15.51 -0.63 -7.03
N THR A 138 16.47 -0.19 -6.22
CA THR A 138 16.76 -0.77 -4.90
C THR A 138 15.55 -0.62 -3.97
N ASN A 139 14.93 0.56 -3.92
CA ASN A 139 13.75 0.82 -3.10
C ASN A 139 12.55 -0.05 -3.50
N ILE A 140 12.35 -0.27 -4.81
CA ILE A 140 11.31 -1.18 -5.32
C ILE A 140 11.59 -2.62 -4.85
N VAL A 141 12.81 -3.13 -5.08
CA VAL A 141 13.18 -4.50 -4.68
C VAL A 141 13.03 -4.70 -3.16
N MET A 142 13.44 -3.71 -2.36
CA MET A 142 13.25 -3.74 -0.91
C MET A 142 11.77 -3.78 -0.53
N ALA A 143 10.92 -2.96 -1.14
CA ALA A 143 9.49 -2.95 -0.86
C ALA A 143 8.81 -4.29 -1.22
N VAL A 144 9.16 -4.87 -2.36
CA VAL A 144 8.69 -6.20 -2.78
C VAL A 144 9.14 -7.28 -1.81
N THR A 145 10.42 -7.27 -1.40
CA THR A 145 10.96 -8.25 -0.45
C THR A 145 10.26 -8.14 0.91
N GLN A 146 10.00 -6.92 1.38
CA GLN A 146 9.28 -6.66 2.63
C GLN A 146 7.84 -7.17 2.55
N TYR A 147 7.14 -6.90 1.45
CA TYR A 147 5.79 -7.39 1.19
C TYR A 147 5.74 -8.93 1.17
N GLN A 148 6.62 -9.59 0.42
CA GLN A 148 6.65 -11.06 0.33
C GLN A 148 6.85 -11.71 1.71
N ARG A 149 7.76 -11.16 2.52
CA ARG A 149 8.00 -11.65 3.88
C ARG A 149 6.79 -11.42 4.79
N ALA A 150 6.20 -10.22 4.74
CA ALA A 150 5.03 -9.88 5.54
C ALA A 150 3.81 -10.74 5.16
N SER A 151 3.55 -10.92 3.86
CA SER A 151 2.45 -11.73 3.35
C SER A 151 2.60 -13.20 3.74
N LYS A 152 3.81 -13.77 3.63
CA LYS A 152 4.06 -15.14 4.09
C LYS A 152 3.74 -15.32 5.57
N LEU A 153 4.26 -14.43 6.43
CA LEU A 153 4.03 -14.49 7.88
C LEU A 153 2.56 -14.27 8.24
N SER A 154 1.91 -13.29 7.58
CA SER A 154 0.49 -12.97 7.74
C SER A 154 -0.38 -14.18 7.39
N ASN A 155 -0.15 -14.80 6.23
CA ASN A 155 -0.89 -15.97 5.77
C ASN A 155 -0.69 -17.18 6.70
N GLU A 156 0.55 -17.48 7.11
CA GLU A 156 0.81 -18.57 8.06
C GLU A 156 0.11 -18.33 9.41
N ALA A 157 0.16 -17.11 9.93
CA ALA A 157 -0.49 -16.74 11.20
C ALA A 157 -2.02 -16.81 11.11
N ILE A 158 -2.61 -16.31 10.02
CA ILE A 158 -4.06 -16.35 9.77
C ILE A 158 -4.54 -17.80 9.64
N LEU A 159 -3.85 -18.63 8.85
CA LEU A 159 -4.21 -20.04 8.68
C LEU A 159 -4.13 -20.81 10.00
N LEU A 160 -3.05 -20.62 10.78
CA LEU A 160 -2.92 -21.23 12.10
C LEU A 160 -4.03 -20.77 13.05
N PHE A 161 -4.38 -19.48 13.01
CA PHE A 161 -5.48 -18.97 13.82
C PHE A 161 -6.80 -19.61 13.40
N GLU A 162 -7.18 -19.55 12.12
CA GLU A 162 -8.44 -20.08 11.58
C GLU A 162 -8.63 -21.57 11.85
N GLN A 163 -7.58 -22.39 11.66
CA GLN A 163 -7.60 -23.83 11.94
C GLN A 163 -7.96 -24.14 13.39
N ASN A 164 -7.60 -23.26 14.32
CA ASN A 164 -7.88 -23.43 15.74
C ASN A 164 -9.10 -22.62 16.20
N ASN A 165 -9.60 -21.67 15.41
CA ASN A 165 -10.52 -20.63 15.90
C ASN A 165 -11.96 -21.09 16.07
N ILE A 166 -12.43 -22.08 15.31
CA ILE A 166 -13.84 -22.50 15.35
C ILE A 166 -14.17 -23.12 16.72
N GLU A 167 -13.36 -24.06 17.17
CA GLU A 167 -13.52 -24.69 18.50
C GLU A 167 -13.19 -23.69 19.62
N LEU A 168 -12.19 -22.83 19.40
CA LEU A 168 -11.72 -21.87 20.40
C LEU A 168 -12.71 -20.73 20.64
N LYS A 169 -13.44 -20.27 19.61
CA LYS A 169 -14.54 -19.28 19.77
C LYS A 169 -15.71 -19.84 20.57
N SER A 170 -16.13 -21.07 20.27
CA SER A 170 -17.19 -21.74 21.02
C SER A 170 -16.80 -21.92 22.50
N ALA A 171 -15.57 -22.39 22.75
CA ALA A 171 -15.04 -22.53 24.10
C ALA A 171 -14.89 -21.18 24.83
N LEU A 172 -14.45 -20.12 24.14
CA LEU A 172 -14.32 -18.78 24.71
C LEU A 172 -15.66 -18.16 25.08
N GLU A 173 -16.71 -18.32 24.26
CA GLU A 173 -18.05 -17.84 24.60
C GLU A 173 -18.63 -18.55 25.82
N GLU A 174 -18.41 -19.87 25.93
CA GLU A 174 -18.80 -20.62 27.12
C GLU A 174 -18.05 -20.15 28.36
N VAL A 175 -16.73 -19.98 28.26
CA VAL A 175 -15.86 -19.56 29.36
C VAL A 175 -16.08 -18.08 29.75
N ARG A 176 -16.43 -17.20 28.80
CA ARG A 176 -16.82 -15.79 29.04
C ARG A 176 -18.01 -15.69 30.00
N SER A 177 -18.92 -16.66 29.95
CA SER A 177 -20.07 -16.72 30.86
C SER A 177 -19.69 -16.92 32.33
N ALA A 178 -18.45 -17.37 32.60
CA ALA A 178 -17.90 -17.66 33.91
C ALA A 178 -16.86 -16.63 34.41
N THR A 179 -16.77 -15.45 33.81
CA THR A 179 -15.75 -14.42 34.12
C THR A 179 -15.88 -13.73 35.49
N GLY A 180 -16.92 -14.02 36.26
CA GLY A 180 -17.17 -13.44 37.58
C GLY A 180 -17.60 -14.47 38.62
N PHE A 181 -17.00 -14.40 39.82
CA PHE A 181 -17.27 -15.29 40.96
C PHE A 181 -18.77 -15.41 41.27
N PHE A 182 -19.50 -14.29 41.31
CA PHE A 182 -20.93 -14.29 41.59
C PHE A 182 -21.76 -14.89 40.44
N LYS A 183 -21.45 -14.55 39.18
CA LYS A 183 -22.14 -15.13 38.01
C LYS A 183 -21.94 -16.64 37.92
N TRP A 184 -20.76 -17.13 38.31
CA TRP A 184 -20.45 -18.55 38.41
C TRP A 184 -21.23 -19.25 39.52
N LEU A 185 -21.32 -18.67 40.72
CA LEU A 185 -22.06 -19.27 41.84
C LEU A 185 -23.51 -19.59 41.46
N PHE A 186 -24.17 -18.70 40.72
CA PHE A 186 -25.56 -18.84 40.26
C PHE A 186 -25.72 -19.50 38.88
N THR A 187 -24.64 -20.02 38.29
CA THR A 187 -24.69 -20.81 37.06
C THR A 187 -25.15 -22.24 37.36
N SER A 188 -26.06 -22.80 36.55
CA SER A 188 -26.57 -24.16 36.72
C SER A 188 -25.47 -25.23 36.66
N SER A 189 -25.68 -26.39 37.29
CA SER A 189 -24.72 -27.51 37.32
C SER A 189 -24.26 -27.92 35.92
N ASP A 190 -25.20 -28.01 34.98
CA ASP A 190 -24.92 -28.43 33.60
C ASP A 190 -24.09 -27.37 32.87
N LYS A 191 -24.35 -26.09 33.14
CA LYS A 191 -23.60 -24.97 32.56
C LYS A 191 -22.21 -24.85 33.18
N LYS A 192 -22.04 -25.15 34.47
CA LYS A 192 -20.72 -25.27 35.13
C LYS A 192 -19.89 -26.41 34.54
N GLN A 193 -20.51 -27.58 34.29
CA GLN A 193 -19.82 -28.71 33.67
C GLN A 193 -19.38 -28.42 32.23
N ARG A 194 -20.21 -27.74 31.42
CA ARG A 194 -19.84 -27.31 30.07
C ARG A 194 -18.63 -26.38 30.08
N VAL A 195 -18.65 -25.35 30.94
CA VAL A 195 -17.51 -24.42 31.07
C VAL A 195 -16.23 -25.13 31.51
N ILE A 196 -16.30 -26.04 32.49
CA ILE A 196 -15.11 -26.80 32.95
C ILE A 196 -14.59 -27.73 31.84
N LYS A 197 -15.50 -28.29 31.02
CA LYS A 197 -15.13 -29.14 29.89
C LYS A 197 -14.45 -28.34 28.78
N SER A 198 -14.98 -27.18 28.43
CA SER A 198 -14.44 -26.29 27.38
C SER A 198 -13.17 -25.53 27.80
N TYR A 199 -12.90 -25.46 29.11
CA TYR A 199 -11.64 -24.93 29.66
C TYR A 199 -10.47 -25.92 29.58
N LYS A 200 -10.74 -27.23 29.59
CA LYS A 200 -9.71 -28.29 29.63
C LYS A 200 -9.14 -28.60 28.24
#